data_AF-A0A920AF82-F1
#
_entry.id   AF-A0A920AF82-F1
#
_cell.length_a   1.000
_cell.length_b   1.000
_cell.length_c   1.000
_cell.angle_alpha   90.00
_cell.angle_beta   90.00
_cell.angle_gamma   90.00
#
_symmetry.space_group_name_H-M   'P 1'
#
loop_
_entity.id
_entity.type
_entity.pdbx_description
1 polymer ?
#
loop_
_entity_poly.entity_id
_entity_poly.type
_entity_poly.pdbx_seq_one_letter_code
_entity_poly.pdbx_strand_id
1 'polypeptide(L)'
;MHRKVLIILTALVFSSCIKDQFKAEIPSYVHIESIDLETDSFEGSDSQKLTDAWITMDGSFLGAFELPCIIPILADGAHEFRVSSGIKANGISATRIIYPFLKYVICI
;
A
#
# COMPACT_ATOMS: atom_id res chain seq x y z
N MET A 1 -34.47 26.21 43.77
CA MET A 1 -33.27 26.42 42.93
C MET A 1 -32.63 25.11 42.43
N HIS A 2 -32.69 24.01 43.19
CA HIS A 2 -32.09 22.70 42.82
C HIS A 2 -32.63 22.06 41.52
N ARG A 3 -33.93 22.21 41.19
CA ARG A 3 -34.52 21.64 39.96
C ARG A 3 -33.93 22.24 38.67
N LYS A 4 -33.59 23.53 38.67
CA LYS A 4 -32.96 24.19 37.52
C LYS A 4 -31.50 23.74 37.36
N VAL A 5 -30.79 23.55 38.47
CA VAL A 5 -29.41 23.03 38.47
C VAL A 5 -29.36 21.61 37.93
N LEU A 6 -30.31 20.75 38.33
CA LEU A 6 -30.41 19.38 37.82
C LEU A 6 -30.63 19.35 36.29
N ILE A 7 -31.54 20.20 35.78
CA ILE A 7 -31.83 20.29 34.33
C ILE A 7 -30.59 20.76 33.54
N ILE A 8 -29.83 21.72 34.08
CA ILE A 8 -28.60 22.22 33.44
C ILE A 8 -27.51 21.13 33.43
N LEU A 9 -27.38 20.38 34.52
CA LEU A 9 -26.40 19.29 34.62
C LEU A 9 -26.73 18.17 33.64
N THR A 10 -28.01 17.81 33.49
CA THR A 10 -28.47 16.80 32.52
C THR A 10 -28.25 17.24 31.07
N ALA A 11 -28.40 18.54 30.75
CA ALA A 11 -28.17 19.04 29.39
C ALA A 11 -26.68 19.04 28.98
N LEU A 12 -25.75 19.25 29.92
CA LEU A 12 -24.31 19.21 29.64
C LEU A 12 -23.82 17.82 29.19
N VAL A 13 -24.39 16.75 29.73
CA VAL A 13 -23.95 15.38 29.43
C VAL A 13 -24.29 14.95 28.00
N PHE A 14 -25.32 15.55 27.38
CA PHE A 14 -25.72 15.24 26.00
C PHE A 14 -24.92 16.00 24.93
N SER A 15 -24.04 16.93 25.31
CA SER A 15 -23.26 17.74 24.36
C SER A 15 -21.87 17.14 24.02
N SER A 16 -21.51 15.98 24.59
CA SER A 16 -20.18 15.36 24.41
C SER A 16 -20.02 14.56 23.10
N CYS A 17 -21.05 14.48 22.25
CA CYS A 17 -20.98 13.72 21.00
C CYS A 17 -20.35 14.54 19.88
N ILE A 18 -19.03 14.50 19.76
CA ILE A 18 -18.28 15.06 18.63
C ILE A 18 -18.10 13.94 17.58
N LYS A 19 -18.78 14.05 16.44
CA LYS A 19 -18.70 13.06 15.33
C LYS A 19 -17.47 13.26 14.43
N ASP A 20 -16.88 14.46 14.41
CA ASP A 20 -15.82 14.83 13.46
C ASP A 20 -14.48 14.11 13.66
N GLN A 21 -14.26 13.51 14.83
CA GLN A 21 -13.02 12.79 15.18
C GLN A 21 -12.91 11.38 14.56
N PHE A 22 -13.96 10.91 13.87
CA PHE A 22 -13.98 9.60 13.19
C PHE A 22 -14.18 9.72 11.68
N LYS A 23 -13.67 10.78 11.04
CA LYS A 23 -13.63 10.83 9.58
C LYS A 23 -12.63 9.78 9.09
N ALA A 24 -13.15 8.67 8.59
CA ALA A 24 -12.36 7.71 7.85
C ALA A 24 -11.85 8.41 6.59
N GLU A 25 -10.54 8.51 6.47
CA GLU A 25 -9.87 9.01 5.28
C GLU A 25 -9.98 7.95 4.17
N ILE A 26 -10.25 8.40 2.95
CA ILE A 26 -10.48 7.51 1.80
C ILE A 26 -9.10 7.14 1.25
N PRO A 27 -8.69 5.87 1.25
CA PRO A 27 -7.39 5.50 0.71
C PRO A 27 -7.41 5.55 -0.82
N SER A 28 -6.23 5.83 -1.38
CA SER A 28 -5.93 5.55 -2.78
C SER A 28 -5.54 4.08 -2.95
N TYR A 29 -5.62 3.54 -4.17
CA TYR A 29 -5.27 2.14 -4.43
C TYR A 29 -4.24 2.05 -5.55
N VAL A 30 -3.18 1.27 -5.31
CA VAL A 30 -2.22 0.87 -6.34
C VAL A 30 -2.57 -0.54 -6.79
N HIS A 31 -2.90 -0.69 -8.07
CA HIS A 31 -3.18 -1.99 -8.70
C HIS A 31 -2.00 -2.36 -9.60
N ILE A 32 -1.43 -3.55 -9.38
CA ILE A 32 -0.37 -4.11 -10.22
C ILE A 32 -0.84 -5.47 -10.72
N GLU A 33 -1.09 -5.55 -12.03
CA GLU A 33 -1.54 -6.78 -12.68
C GLU A 33 -0.39 -7.76 -12.87
N SER A 34 0.68 -7.29 -13.53
CA SER A 34 1.88 -8.07 -13.84
C SER A 34 3.10 -7.16 -13.89
N ILE A 35 4.30 -7.77 -13.91
CA ILE A 35 5.55 -7.09 -14.21
C ILE A 35 6.13 -7.77 -15.44
N ASP A 36 6.40 -7.00 -16.48
CA ASP A 36 6.93 -7.49 -17.75
C ASP A 36 8.46 -7.31 -17.81
N LEU A 37 9.15 -8.31 -18.37
CA LEU A 37 10.58 -8.27 -18.69
C LEU A 37 10.70 -7.94 -20.16
N GLU A 38 11.33 -6.81 -20.46
CA GLU A 38 11.74 -6.47 -21.82
C GLU A 38 13.19 -6.90 -22.03
N THR A 39 13.46 -7.65 -23.09
CA THR A 39 14.81 -8.08 -23.47
C THR A 39 15.21 -7.50 -24.82
N ASP A 40 16.50 -7.19 -24.96
CA ASP A 40 17.08 -6.79 -26.23
C ASP A 40 17.46 -7.99 -27.12
N SER A 41 17.77 -7.72 -28.39
CA SER A 41 18.10 -8.75 -29.40
C SER A 41 19.29 -9.66 -29.04
N PHE A 42 20.12 -9.26 -28.09
CA PHE A 42 21.30 -10.00 -27.62
C PHE A 42 21.13 -10.62 -26.23
N GLU A 43 19.96 -10.47 -25.58
CA GLU A 43 19.74 -10.84 -24.18
C GLU A 43 18.96 -12.16 -24.02
N GLY A 44 18.50 -12.76 -25.11
CA GLY A 44 17.75 -14.01 -25.11
C GLY A 44 16.24 -13.80 -24.94
N SER A 45 15.55 -14.82 -24.46
CA SER A 45 14.08 -14.77 -24.29
C SER A 45 13.68 -13.97 -23.06
N ASP A 46 12.58 -13.24 -23.21
CA ASP A 46 11.79 -12.56 -22.19
C ASP A 46 10.99 -13.51 -21.26
N SER A 47 11.12 -14.83 -21.43
CA SER A 47 10.44 -15.81 -20.60
C SER A 47 10.81 -15.65 -19.13
N GLN A 48 9.84 -15.22 -18.32
CA GLN A 48 10.03 -14.92 -16.91
C GLN A 48 8.93 -15.54 -16.03
N LYS A 49 9.24 -15.65 -14.73
CA LYS A 49 8.29 -16.06 -13.71
C LYS A 49 8.40 -15.16 -12.49
N LEU A 50 7.96 -13.92 -12.66
CA LEU A 50 7.84 -12.95 -11.58
C LEU A 50 6.52 -13.17 -10.86
N THR A 51 6.60 -13.43 -9.56
CA THR A 51 5.41 -13.71 -8.74
C THR A 51 5.11 -12.60 -7.77
N ASP A 52 6.07 -11.71 -7.52
CA ASP A 52 5.98 -10.74 -6.43
C ASP A 52 6.38 -9.34 -6.87
N ALA A 53 5.76 -8.34 -6.25
CA ALA A 53 6.09 -6.93 -6.38
C ALA A 53 6.53 -6.38 -5.02
N TRP A 54 7.75 -5.87 -4.97
CA TRP A 54 8.32 -5.18 -3.81
C TRP A 54 8.16 -3.69 -4.01
N ILE A 55 7.38 -3.04 -3.14
CA ILE A 55 6.92 -1.68 -3.36
C ILE A 55 7.48 -0.78 -2.29
N THR A 56 8.00 0.36 -2.75
CA THR A 56 8.54 1.43 -1.92
C THR A 56 7.86 2.73 -2.33
N MET A 57 7.41 3.54 -1.38
CA MET A 57 6.80 4.85 -1.60
C MET A 57 7.67 5.91 -0.93
N ASP A 58 8.15 6.89 -1.68
CA ASP A 58 9.03 7.98 -1.20
C ASP A 58 10.26 7.47 -0.41
N GLY A 59 10.84 6.36 -0.86
CA GLY A 59 11.97 5.71 -0.18
C GLY A 59 11.62 4.84 1.03
N SER A 60 10.34 4.80 1.44
CA SER A 60 9.86 3.92 2.52
C SER A 60 9.32 2.61 1.96
N PHE A 61 9.88 1.49 2.42
CA PHE A 61 9.44 0.16 2.01
C PHE A 61 8.03 -0.13 2.54
N LEU A 62 7.07 -0.37 1.65
CA LEU A 62 5.69 -0.69 2.01
C LEU A 62 5.49 -2.18 2.24
N GLY A 63 6.13 -3.02 1.42
CA GLY A 63 5.97 -4.47 1.52
C GLY A 63 6.28 -5.21 0.23
N ALA A 64 6.19 -6.54 0.30
CA ALA A 64 6.26 -7.46 -0.82
C ALA A 64 4.91 -8.16 -0.99
N PHE A 65 4.34 -8.08 -2.19
CA PHE A 65 2.98 -8.55 -2.49
C PHE A 65 2.99 -9.50 -3.67
N GLU A 66 2.20 -10.58 -3.61
CA GLU A 66 2.09 -11.55 -4.71
C GLU A 66 1.15 -11.02 -5.79
N LEU A 67 1.56 -11.10 -7.05
CA LEU A 67 0.83 -10.57 -8.20
C LEU A 67 -0.30 -11.51 -8.66
N PRO A 68 -1.42 -10.98 -9.20
CA PRO A 68 -1.80 -9.57 -9.24
C PRO A 68 -2.17 -9.05 -7.83
N CYS A 69 -1.88 -7.78 -7.53
CA CYS A 69 -2.14 -7.21 -6.20
C CYS A 69 -2.80 -5.82 -6.23
N ILE A 70 -3.61 -5.55 -5.21
CA ILE A 70 -4.23 -4.25 -4.93
C ILE A 70 -3.82 -3.83 -3.54
N ILE A 71 -3.23 -2.63 -3.42
CA ILE A 71 -2.67 -2.14 -2.16
C ILE A 71 -3.33 -0.80 -1.80
N PRO A 72 -4.00 -0.70 -0.65
CA PRO A 72 -4.52 0.58 -0.17
C PRO A 72 -3.38 1.44 0.37
N ILE A 73 -3.30 2.68 -0.10
CA ILE A 73 -2.35 3.70 0.31
C ILE A 73 -3.13 4.85 0.95
N LEU A 74 -2.80 5.14 2.21
CA LEU A 74 -3.36 6.27 2.94
C LEU A 74 -2.40 7.45 2.86
N ALA A 75 -2.36 8.07 1.69
CA ALA A 75 -1.53 9.25 1.44
C ALA A 75 -2.19 10.14 0.38
N ASP A 76 -1.98 11.44 0.52
CA ASP A 76 -2.51 12.48 -0.37
C ASP A 76 -1.38 13.15 -1.16
N GLY A 77 -1.61 13.37 -2.46
CA GLY A 77 -0.68 14.08 -3.34
C GLY A 77 0.06 13.15 -4.30
N ALA A 78 1.09 13.70 -4.94
CA ALA A 78 1.96 12.96 -5.84
C ALA A 78 3.08 12.29 -5.04
N HIS A 79 3.27 10.99 -5.24
CA HIS A 79 4.24 10.17 -4.53
C HIS A 79 5.07 9.36 -5.52
N GLU A 80 6.36 9.18 -5.22
CA GLU A 80 7.22 8.34 -6.05
C GLU A 80 7.10 6.88 -5.59
N PHE A 81 6.63 6.01 -6.47
CA PHE A 81 6.59 4.58 -6.25
C PHE A 81 7.74 3.89 -6.97
N ARG A 82 8.45 3.01 -6.26
CA ARG A 82 9.43 2.09 -6.85
C ARG A 82 8.93 0.68 -6.71
N VAL A 83 8.84 -0.02 -7.84
CA VAL A 83 8.39 -1.41 -7.90
C VAL A 83 9.55 -2.28 -8.34
N SER A 84 10.01 -3.17 -7.47
CA SER A 84 11.00 -4.20 -7.81
C SER A 84 10.31 -5.54 -7.98
N SER A 85 10.70 -6.30 -9.00
CA SER A 85 10.23 -7.66 -9.20
C SER A 85 10.83 -8.62 -8.18
N GLY A 86 10.00 -9.47 -7.58
CA GLY A 86 10.42 -10.54 -6.68
C GLY A 86 10.18 -11.93 -7.26
N ILE A 87 11.01 -12.87 -6.79
CA ILE A 87 10.88 -14.29 -7.09
C ILE A 87 10.89 -15.12 -5.79
N LYS A 88 10.36 -16.34 -5.87
CA LYS A 88 10.57 -17.35 -4.82
C LYS A 88 12.03 -17.79 -4.88
N ALA A 89 12.77 -17.63 -3.78
CA ALA A 89 14.19 -17.99 -3.70
C ALA A 89 14.41 -19.51 -3.81
N ASN A 90 13.38 -20.29 -3.48
CA ASN A 90 13.35 -21.75 -3.54
C ASN A 90 11.89 -22.22 -3.66
N GLY A 91 11.67 -23.54 -3.66
CA GLY A 91 10.32 -24.13 -3.69
C GLY A 91 9.47 -23.88 -2.43
N ILE A 92 10.01 -23.19 -1.41
CA ILE A 92 9.30 -22.85 -0.19
C ILE A 92 8.68 -21.47 -0.36
N SER A 93 7.34 -21.39 -0.30
CA SER A 93 6.62 -20.14 -0.62
C SER A 93 6.92 -18.96 0.31
N ALA A 94 7.57 -19.20 1.45
CA ALA A 94 7.89 -18.18 2.45
C ALA A 94 9.21 -17.45 2.19
N THR A 95 10.11 -17.97 1.35
CA THR A 95 11.39 -17.33 1.07
C THR A 95 11.31 -16.58 -0.25
N ARG A 96 10.98 -15.29 -0.18
CA ARG A 96 10.89 -14.39 -1.35
C ARG A 96 12.06 -13.42 -1.33
N ILE A 97 12.65 -13.17 -2.49
CA ILE A 97 13.76 -12.23 -2.67
C ILE A 97 13.46 -11.29 -3.83
N ILE A 98 14.00 -10.08 -3.76
CA ILE A 98 14.05 -9.18 -4.92
C ILE A 98 14.94 -9.85 -5.96
N TYR A 99 14.48 -9.91 -7.21
CA TYR A 99 15.27 -10.48 -8.29
C TYR A 99 16.48 -9.56 -8.57
N PRO A 100 17.72 -10.02 -8.35
CA PRO A 100 18.89 -9.12 -8.32
C PRO A 100 19.32 -8.61 -9.71
N PHE A 101 18.82 -9.22 -10.79
CA PHE A 101 19.20 -8.89 -12.16
C PHE A 101 18.20 -7.97 -12.88
N LEU A 102 17.02 -7.73 -12.28
CA LEU A 102 16.03 -6.79 -12.82
C LEU A 102 16.16 -5.45 -12.11
N LYS A 103 16.03 -4.37 -12.89
CA LYS A 103 15.92 -3.02 -12.34
C LYS A 103 14.49 -2.79 -11.86
N TYR A 104 14.35 -1.94 -10.84
CA TYR A 104 13.05 -1.47 -10.41
C TYR A 104 12.51 -0.44 -11.40
N VAL A 105 11.19 -0.36 -11.51
CA VAL A 105 10.49 0.67 -12.29
C VAL A 105 10.04 1.77 -11.34
N ILE A 106 10.15 3.02 -11.78
CA ILE A 106 9.70 4.21 -11.05
C ILE A 106 8.38 4.68 -11.65
N CYS A 107 7.35 4.79 -10.82
CA CYS A 107 6.05 5.36 -11.17
C CYS A 107 5.82 6.65 -10.36
N ILE A 108 5.27 7.69 -10.99
CA ILE A 108 4.97 9.00 -10.39
C ILE A 108 3.46 9.24 -10.49
#